data_AF-A0A2T0LPH6-F1
#
_entry.id   AF-A0A2T0LPH6-F1
#
_cell.length_a   1.000
_cell.length_b   1.000
_cell.length_c   1.000
_cell.angle_alpha   90.00
_cell.angle_beta   90.00
_cell.angle_gamma   90.00
#
_symmetry.space_group_name_H-M   'P 1'
#
loop_
_entity.id
_entity.type
_entity.pdbx_description
1 polymer ?
#
loop_
_entity_poly.entity_id
_entity_poly.type
_entity_poly.pdbx_seq_one_letter_code
_entity_poly.pdbx_strand_id
1 'polypeptide(L)'
;MGRHSRVETPERPDSVTSTGTHRAVGKAAGRRRVAAWPIACLVLVGLLVAGWFGWNWADGVLQSRAEALAAGCQEGDARISVVVDPAAEQPVTTAAQRWNAARTVVHGHCITVAVHTAASDQVLDVLLGDADPGPIGGTPSAWLPATGDAAERLRAERPELVGSLPESVTGTDGEYPYLALAGAGVDDVQERAAQSFGAYLTRPAQQAAFTDAGLSS
;
A
#
# COMPACT_ATOMS: atom_id res chain seq x y z
N MET A 1 -117.49 -38.69 -38.85
CA MET A 1 -117.87 -40.09 -38.58
C MET A 1 -116.82 -41.00 -39.15
N GLY A 2 -116.20 -41.84 -38.31
CA GLY A 2 -115.27 -42.90 -38.73
C GLY A 2 -113.93 -42.39 -39.28
N ARG A 3 -112.83 -43.13 -39.21
CA ARG A 3 -112.67 -44.53 -38.85
C ARG A 3 -111.18 -44.80 -38.65
N HIS A 4 -110.93 -45.65 -37.67
CA HIS A 4 -109.67 -46.27 -37.24
C HIS A 4 -108.75 -46.78 -38.36
N SER A 5 -107.44 -46.73 -38.10
CA SER A 5 -106.44 -47.80 -38.35
C SER A 5 -105.16 -47.45 -37.58
N ARG A 6 -104.78 -48.21 -36.54
CA ARG A 6 -103.82 -49.35 -36.50
C ARG A 6 -102.36 -48.93 -36.81
N VAL A 7 -101.48 -48.95 -35.80
CA VAL A 7 -100.49 -50.02 -35.44
C VAL A 7 -99.10 -49.62 -36.00
N GLU A 8 -98.15 -49.21 -35.15
CA GLU A 8 -97.04 -50.01 -34.57
C GLU A 8 -95.91 -50.17 -35.63
N THR A 9 -94.67 -49.69 -35.45
CA THR A 9 -93.59 -50.12 -34.52
C THR A 9 -92.33 -49.28 -34.88
N PRO A 10 -91.32 -49.10 -34.00
CA PRO A 10 -90.41 -47.96 -34.05
C PRO A 10 -89.17 -48.16 -34.93
N GLU A 11 -88.64 -47.03 -35.39
CA GLU A 11 -87.41 -46.90 -36.16
C GLU A 11 -86.20 -46.78 -35.22
N ARG A 12 -85.16 -47.60 -35.46
CA ARG A 12 -83.83 -47.47 -34.83
C ARG A 12 -82.86 -46.96 -35.88
N PRO A 13 -82.10 -45.89 -35.57
CA PRO A 13 -80.71 -45.84 -35.96
C PRO A 13 -79.86 -45.20 -34.86
N ASP A 14 -79.32 -46.01 -33.93
CA ASP A 14 -78.30 -45.50 -33.02
C ASP A 14 -76.92 -45.92 -33.50
N SER A 15 -76.16 -44.88 -33.80
CA SER A 15 -74.82 -44.82 -34.34
C SER A 15 -73.80 -45.74 -33.66
N VAL A 16 -72.95 -46.32 -34.51
CA VAL A 16 -71.66 -46.93 -34.17
C VAL A 16 -70.83 -45.95 -33.34
N THR A 17 -70.67 -46.23 -32.04
CA THR A 17 -69.60 -45.64 -31.23
C THR A 17 -68.68 -46.76 -30.77
N SER A 18 -67.67 -47.02 -31.59
CA SER A 18 -66.48 -47.76 -31.19
C SER A 18 -65.35 -46.75 -31.11
N THR A 19 -64.82 -46.50 -29.91
CA THR A 19 -63.41 -46.69 -29.54
C THR A 19 -63.16 -46.04 -28.17
N GLY A 20 -62.55 -46.80 -27.26
CA GLY A 20 -61.57 -46.23 -26.33
C GLY A 20 -62.08 -45.86 -24.94
N THR A 21 -62.25 -46.89 -24.10
CA THR A 21 -62.13 -46.84 -22.64
C THR A 21 -61.15 -45.77 -22.11
N HIS A 22 -61.66 -44.68 -21.57
CA HIS A 22 -60.98 -43.91 -20.54
C HIS A 22 -61.29 -44.51 -19.18
N ARG A 23 -60.65 -45.63 -18.83
CA ARG A 23 -60.55 -46.04 -17.42
C ARG A 23 -59.36 -45.31 -16.80
N ALA A 24 -59.66 -44.19 -16.16
CA ALA A 24 -58.89 -43.76 -15.01
C ALA A 24 -58.98 -44.87 -13.95
N VAL A 25 -57.88 -45.57 -13.70
CA VAL A 25 -57.24 -45.80 -12.38
C VAL A 25 -56.13 -46.84 -12.53
N GLY A 26 -54.95 -46.37 -12.93
CA GLY A 26 -53.69 -47.08 -12.71
C GLY A 26 -52.91 -46.30 -11.66
N LYS A 27 -52.80 -46.85 -10.45
CA LYS A 27 -52.01 -46.30 -9.36
C LYS A 27 -50.57 -46.03 -9.81
N ALA A 28 -50.21 -44.77 -10.00
CA ALA A 28 -48.89 -44.27 -9.70
C ALA A 28 -48.97 -42.74 -9.71
N ALA A 29 -49.12 -42.13 -8.54
CA ALA A 29 -48.51 -40.83 -8.30
C ALA A 29 -47.00 -41.02 -8.42
N GLY A 30 -46.52 -41.20 -9.64
CA GLY A 30 -45.11 -41.20 -9.97
C GLY A 30 -44.64 -39.79 -9.72
N ARG A 31 -44.07 -39.53 -8.53
CA ARG A 31 -43.24 -38.36 -8.28
C ARG A 31 -42.44 -38.13 -9.56
N ARG A 32 -42.63 -36.99 -10.23
CA ARG A 32 -41.65 -36.49 -11.20
C ARG A 32 -40.36 -36.35 -10.41
N ARG A 33 -39.58 -37.44 -10.38
CA ARG A 33 -38.21 -37.42 -9.90
C ARG A 33 -37.53 -36.54 -10.91
N VAL A 34 -37.35 -35.26 -10.56
CA VAL A 34 -36.40 -34.39 -11.23
C VAL A 34 -35.16 -35.25 -11.38
N ALA A 35 -34.74 -35.50 -12.62
CA ALA A 35 -33.53 -36.29 -12.88
C ALA A 35 -32.46 -35.72 -11.95
N ALA A 36 -31.71 -36.54 -11.22
CA ALA A 36 -30.73 -36.03 -10.25
C ALA A 36 -29.53 -35.36 -10.97
N TRP A 37 -29.44 -35.56 -12.29
CA TRP A 37 -28.37 -35.10 -13.16
C TRP A 37 -28.14 -33.57 -13.24
N PRO A 38 -29.16 -32.69 -13.39
CA PRO A 38 -28.95 -31.24 -13.40
C PRO A 38 -28.51 -30.71 -12.04
N ILE A 39 -28.96 -31.33 -10.93
CA ILE A 39 -28.48 -30.98 -9.58
C ILE A 39 -27.00 -31.34 -9.45
N ALA A 40 -26.59 -32.52 -9.92
CA ALA A 40 -25.18 -32.92 -9.92
C ALA A 40 -24.32 -31.97 -10.78
N CYS A 41 -24.80 -31.55 -11.96
CA CYS A 41 -24.11 -30.58 -12.81
C CYS A 41 -23.98 -29.20 -12.13
N LEU A 42 -25.04 -28.70 -11.48
CA LEU A 42 -24.99 -27.42 -10.77
C LEU A 42 -24.02 -27.45 -9.59
N VAL A 43 -23.99 -28.55 -8.83
CA VAL A 43 -23.03 -28.73 -7.75
C VAL A 43 -21.60 -28.75 -8.29
N LEU A 44 -21.35 -29.49 -9.39
CA LEU A 44 -20.03 -29.54 -10.01
C LEU A 44 -19.58 -28.16 -10.49
N VAL A 45 -20.44 -27.42 -11.19
CA VAL A 45 -20.14 -26.06 -11.64
C VAL A 45 -19.90 -25.13 -10.44
N GLY A 46 -20.71 -25.24 -9.39
CA GLY A 46 -20.51 -24.48 -8.15
C GLY A 46 -19.16 -24.75 -7.49
N LEU A 47 -18.73 -26.02 -7.43
CA LEU A 47 -17.41 -26.40 -6.91
C LEU A 47 -16.27 -25.84 -7.77
N LEU A 48 -16.41 -25.87 -9.10
CA LEU A 48 -15.41 -25.31 -10.01
C LEU A 48 -15.31 -23.78 -9.86
N VAL A 49 -16.43 -23.08 -9.78
CA VAL A 49 -16.46 -21.62 -9.58
C VAL A 49 -15.87 -21.25 -8.23
N ALA A 50 -16.25 -21.95 -7.16
CA ALA A 50 -15.71 -21.71 -5.81
C ALA A 50 -14.20 -21.97 -5.75
N GLY A 51 -13.72 -23.05 -6.39
CA GLY A 51 -12.31 -23.35 -6.50
C GLY A 51 -11.54 -22.28 -7.28
N TRP A 52 -12.08 -21.83 -8.42
CA TRP A 52 -11.48 -20.76 -9.21
C TRP A 52 -11.44 -19.43 -8.46
N PHE A 53 -12.53 -19.05 -7.80
CA PHE A 53 -12.60 -17.81 -7.03
C PHE A 53 -11.69 -17.85 -5.79
N GLY A 54 -11.60 -19.00 -5.12
CA GLY A 54 -10.68 -19.23 -4.01
C GLY A 54 -9.21 -19.18 -4.44
N TRP A 55 -8.88 -19.77 -5.59
CA TRP A 55 -7.54 -19.71 -6.17
C TRP A 55 -7.16 -18.29 -6.61
N ASN A 56 -8.06 -17.59 -7.31
CA ASN A 56 -7.84 -16.21 -7.74
C ASN A 56 -7.66 -15.23 -6.56
N TRP A 57 -8.37 -15.44 -5.46
CA TRP A 57 -8.18 -14.66 -4.24
C TRP A 57 -6.85 -14.99 -3.53
N ALA A 58 -6.48 -16.27 -3.46
CA ALA A 58 -5.21 -16.70 -2.88
C ALA A 58 -4.00 -16.21 -3.70
N ASP A 59 -4.07 -16.31 -5.03
CA ASP A 59 -3.05 -15.76 -5.95
C ASP A 59 -2.95 -14.25 -5.78
N GLY A 60 -4.06 -13.50 -5.69
CA GLY A 60 -4.00 -12.06 -5.44
C GLY A 60 -3.25 -11.68 -4.16
N VAL A 61 -3.37 -12.47 -3.09
CA VAL A 61 -2.67 -12.22 -1.80
C VAL A 61 -1.20 -12.67 -1.83
N LEU A 62 -0.88 -13.73 -2.58
CA LEU A 62 0.50 -14.22 -2.72
C LEU A 62 1.30 -13.36 -3.72
N GLN A 63 0.68 -13.01 -4.85
CA GLN A 63 1.24 -12.15 -5.89
C GLN A 63 1.49 -10.74 -5.37
N SER A 64 0.58 -10.14 -4.60
CA SER A 64 0.77 -8.82 -3.98
C SER A 64 1.97 -8.77 -3.01
N ARG A 65 2.30 -9.89 -2.35
CA ARG A 65 3.49 -9.98 -1.49
C ARG A 65 4.76 -10.26 -2.29
N ALA A 66 4.69 -11.06 -3.35
CA ALA A 66 5.83 -11.34 -4.23
C ALA A 66 6.21 -10.11 -5.07
N GLU A 67 5.24 -9.34 -5.56
CA GLU A 67 5.45 -8.07 -6.27
C GLU A 67 5.99 -6.98 -5.34
N ALA A 68 5.54 -6.92 -4.07
CA ALA A 68 6.11 -6.01 -3.06
C ALA A 68 7.58 -6.33 -2.72
N LEU A 69 8.01 -7.58 -2.88
CA LEU A 69 9.41 -8.00 -2.70
C LEU A 69 10.24 -7.84 -3.98
N ALA A 70 9.65 -8.03 -5.16
CA ALA A 70 10.30 -7.83 -6.46
C ALA A 70 10.40 -6.35 -6.87
N ALA A 71 9.56 -5.48 -6.31
CA ALA A 71 9.66 -4.02 -6.42
C ALA A 71 10.61 -3.38 -5.39
N GLY A 72 11.17 -4.17 -4.47
CA GLY A 72 12.08 -3.70 -3.44
C GLY A 72 13.48 -3.47 -4.02
N CYS A 73 13.79 -2.22 -4.36
CA CYS A 73 15.15 -1.73 -4.50
C CYS A 73 15.91 -2.30 -5.72
N GLN A 74 15.31 -2.13 -6.90
CA GLN A 74 15.83 -2.61 -8.19
C GLN A 74 17.24 -2.10 -8.50
N GLU A 75 17.58 -0.90 -8.03
CA GLU A 75 18.88 -0.25 -8.23
C GLU A 75 19.85 -0.52 -7.06
N GLY A 76 19.41 -1.26 -6.04
CA GLY A 76 20.22 -1.70 -4.89
C GLY A 76 19.98 -0.90 -3.61
N ASP A 77 20.87 -1.07 -2.63
CA ASP A 77 20.83 -0.32 -1.37
C ASP A 77 21.71 0.93 -1.48
N ALA A 78 21.26 2.04 -0.89
CA ALA A 78 22.05 3.26 -0.75
C ALA A 78 22.02 3.75 0.71
N ARG A 79 23.09 4.39 1.16
CA ARG A 79 23.21 4.92 2.52
C ARG A 79 23.39 6.43 2.49
N ILE A 80 22.61 7.12 3.31
CA ILE A 80 22.80 8.54 3.58
C ILE A 80 23.36 8.74 4.99
N SER A 81 24.26 9.71 5.13
CA SER A 81 24.78 10.15 6.43
C SER A 81 24.08 11.44 6.84
N VAL A 82 23.42 11.41 7.98
CA VAL A 82 22.72 12.56 8.57
C VAL A 82 23.46 12.92 9.85
N VAL A 83 24.10 14.08 9.85
CA VAL A 83 24.75 14.59 11.06
C VAL A 83 23.76 15.51 11.78
N VAL A 84 23.58 15.30 13.07
CA VAL A 84 22.63 16.06 13.88
C VAL A 84 23.31 16.61 15.12
N ASP A 85 22.80 17.73 15.60
CA ASP A 85 23.18 18.23 16.91
C ASP A 85 22.81 17.21 18.01
N PRO A 86 23.67 17.00 19.04
CA PRO A 86 23.40 16.05 20.11
C PRO A 86 22.04 16.23 20.80
N ALA A 87 21.50 17.44 20.86
CA ALA A 87 20.17 17.69 21.45
C ALA A 87 19.05 16.98 20.67
N ALA A 88 19.18 16.85 19.35
CA ALA A 88 18.20 16.23 18.45
C ALA A 88 18.45 14.74 18.17
N GLU A 89 19.51 14.14 18.73
CA GLU A 89 19.94 12.78 18.41
C GLU A 89 18.84 11.74 18.59
N GLN A 90 18.21 11.71 19.77
CA GLN A 90 17.21 10.71 20.13
C GLN A 90 16.00 10.67 19.20
N PRO A 91 15.27 11.80 18.98
CA PRO A 91 14.11 11.79 18.10
C PRO A 91 14.50 11.48 16.64
N VAL A 92 15.63 12.01 16.14
CA VAL A 92 16.09 11.72 14.77
C VAL A 92 16.48 10.25 14.61
N THR A 93 17.19 9.68 15.58
CA THR A 93 17.59 8.26 15.55
C THR A 93 16.38 7.35 15.58
N THR A 94 15.37 7.67 16.40
CA THR A 94 14.10 6.92 16.43
C THR A 94 13.39 6.99 15.08
N ALA A 95 13.31 8.18 14.47
CA ALA A 95 12.72 8.37 13.15
C ALA A 95 13.49 7.59 12.06
N ALA A 96 14.83 7.64 12.09
CA ALA A 96 15.70 6.90 11.19
C ALA A 96 15.51 5.38 11.31
N GLN A 97 15.39 4.85 12.53
CA GLN A 97 15.11 3.42 12.75
C GLN A 97 13.77 3.00 12.14
N ARG A 98 12.72 3.81 12.32
CA ARG A 98 11.41 3.56 11.72
C ARG A 98 11.45 3.61 10.19
N TRP A 99 12.17 4.60 9.64
CA TRP A 99 12.40 4.70 8.20
C TRP A 99 13.13 3.47 7.64
N ASN A 100 14.24 3.07 8.28
CA ASN A 100 15.05 1.92 7.88
C ASN A 100 14.26 0.61 7.96
N ALA A 101 13.45 0.43 9.02
CA ALA A 101 12.59 -0.75 9.18
C ALA A 101 11.49 -0.83 8.11
N ALA A 102 11.02 0.31 7.61
CA ALA A 102 10.04 0.37 6.54
C ALA A 102 10.62 0.05 5.15
N ARG A 103 11.95 -0.06 5.01
CA ARG A 103 12.66 -0.27 3.74
C ARG A 103 12.20 0.72 2.66
N THR A 104 12.15 2.00 3.01
CA THR A 104 11.65 3.04 2.12
C THR A 104 12.48 3.11 0.84
N VAL A 105 11.80 3.01 -0.31
CA VAL A 105 12.43 3.08 -1.63
C VAL A 105 12.43 4.53 -2.11
N VAL A 106 13.61 5.05 -2.46
CA VAL A 106 13.76 6.35 -3.13
C VAL A 106 14.51 6.10 -4.43
N HIS A 107 13.89 6.44 -5.55
CA HIS A 107 14.47 6.30 -6.90
C HIS A 107 15.07 4.90 -7.16
N GLY A 108 14.31 3.84 -6.90
CA GLY A 108 14.78 2.48 -7.13
C GLY A 108 15.79 1.96 -6.10
N HIS A 109 16.21 2.77 -5.12
CA HIS A 109 17.13 2.37 -4.06
C HIS A 109 16.47 2.22 -2.69
N CYS A 110 16.92 1.23 -1.93
CA CYS A 110 16.59 1.07 -0.50
C CYS A 110 17.48 2.01 0.30
N ILE A 111 16.89 3.05 0.89
CA ILE A 111 17.68 4.03 1.63
C ILE A 111 17.85 3.60 3.09
N THR A 112 19.10 3.48 3.52
CA THR A 112 19.47 3.35 4.93
C THR A 112 20.00 4.68 5.45
N VAL A 113 19.38 5.18 6.51
CA VAL A 113 19.78 6.41 7.20
C VAL A 113 20.78 6.07 8.30
N ALA A 114 21.96 6.67 8.25
CA ALA A 114 22.95 6.72 9.33
C ALA A 114 22.79 8.04 10.08
N VAL A 115 22.64 7.98 11.40
CA VAL A 115 22.64 9.19 12.23
C VAL A 115 23.99 9.27 12.93
N HIS A 116 24.63 10.43 12.79
CA HIS A 116 25.87 10.79 13.46
C HIS A 116 25.64 12.04 14.29
N THR A 117 26.33 12.15 15.41
CA THR A 117 26.23 13.32 16.28
C THR A 117 27.53 14.10 16.29
N ALA A 118 27.41 15.41 16.12
CA ALA A 118 28.51 16.35 16.22
C ALA A 118 27.96 17.74 16.57
N ALA A 119 28.76 18.53 17.27
CA ALA A 119 28.37 19.89 17.62
C ALA A 119 28.21 20.75 16.36
N SER A 120 27.20 21.60 16.33
CA SER A 120 26.83 22.37 15.13
C SER A 120 27.96 23.26 14.59
N ASP A 121 28.80 23.81 15.47
CA ASP A 121 30.00 24.58 15.12
C ASP A 121 31.06 23.70 14.42
N GLN A 122 31.34 22.51 14.97
CA GLN A 122 32.25 21.54 14.37
C GLN A 122 31.79 21.11 12.98
N VAL A 123 30.49 20.84 12.80
CA VAL A 123 29.95 20.46 11.49
C VAL A 123 30.07 21.61 10.51
N LEU A 124 29.74 22.83 10.95
CA LEU A 124 29.87 24.01 10.12
C LEU A 124 31.31 24.23 9.65
N ASP A 125 32.30 24.15 10.55
CA ASP A 125 33.72 24.28 10.19
C ASP A 125 34.15 23.23 9.15
N VAL A 126 33.68 21.99 9.27
CA VAL A 126 33.94 20.95 8.26
C VAL A 126 33.30 21.30 6.91
N LEU A 127 32.04 21.74 6.91
CA LEU A 127 31.32 22.08 5.68
C LEU A 127 31.90 23.32 4.98
N LEU A 128 32.39 24.29 5.74
CA LEU A 128 33.10 25.46 5.22
C LEU A 128 34.49 25.10 4.68
N GLY A 129 35.07 23.97 5.11
CA GLY A 129 36.39 23.48 4.70
C GLY A 129 37.51 23.87 5.64
N ASP A 130 37.17 24.34 6.85
CA ASP A 130 38.09 24.79 7.89
C ASP A 130 38.57 23.65 8.80
N ALA A 131 37.91 22.48 8.75
CA ALA A 131 38.22 21.31 9.56
C ALA A 131 38.19 19.97 8.79
N ASP A 132 38.83 18.94 9.35
CA ASP A 132 38.82 17.57 8.81
C ASP A 132 37.44 16.92 8.97
N PRO A 133 36.87 16.27 7.94
CA PRO A 133 35.57 15.59 8.04
C PRO A 133 35.60 14.27 8.81
N GLY A 134 36.77 13.69 9.08
CA GLY A 134 36.90 12.40 9.79
C GLY A 134 36.11 12.30 11.11
N PRO A 135 36.20 13.29 12.03
CA PRO A 135 35.47 13.30 13.30
C PRO A 135 33.95 13.25 13.20
N ILE A 136 33.36 13.78 12.12
CA ILE A 136 31.90 13.79 11.92
C ILE A 136 31.40 12.61 11.06
N GLY A 137 32.30 11.69 10.68
CA GLY A 137 31.97 10.52 9.86
C GLY A 137 32.08 10.74 8.35
N GLY A 138 32.84 11.74 7.90
CA GLY A 138 33.01 12.08 6.49
C GLY A 138 32.06 13.20 6.04
N THR A 139 31.87 13.33 4.73
CA THR A 139 30.94 14.32 4.16
C THR A 139 29.48 13.88 4.42
N PRO A 140 28.68 14.66 5.16
CA PRO A 140 27.28 14.33 5.38
C PRO A 140 26.42 14.57 4.14
N SER A 141 25.37 13.75 3.97
CA SER A 141 24.32 13.95 2.96
C SER A 141 23.23 14.91 3.46
N ALA A 142 23.08 15.05 4.77
CA ALA A 142 22.17 16.00 5.40
C ALA A 142 22.69 16.47 6.75
N TRP A 143 22.22 17.64 7.17
CA TRP A 143 22.58 18.23 8.44
C TRP A 143 21.35 18.80 9.16
N LEU A 144 21.35 18.68 10.48
CA LEU A 144 20.36 19.28 11.38
C LEU A 144 21.11 19.99 12.53
N PRO A 145 21.40 21.30 12.39
CA PRO A 145 22.02 22.08 13.46
C PRO A 145 21.07 22.35 14.63
N ALA A 146 21.65 22.78 15.74
CA ALA A 146 20.93 23.25 16.92
C ALA A 146 20.04 24.46 16.62
N THR A 147 20.46 25.34 15.69
CA THR A 147 19.76 26.58 15.37
C THR A 147 19.83 26.93 13.87
N GLY A 148 18.91 27.79 13.44
CA GLY A 148 18.84 28.36 12.09
C GLY A 148 20.09 29.10 11.61
N ASP A 149 20.79 29.80 12.52
CA ASP A 149 21.90 30.68 12.18
C ASP A 149 23.06 29.95 11.49
N ALA A 150 23.35 28.72 11.93
CA ALA A 150 24.43 27.92 11.36
C ALA A 150 24.09 27.46 9.93
N ALA A 151 22.83 27.11 9.66
CA ALA A 151 22.34 26.78 8.33
C ALA A 151 22.35 28.00 7.40
N GLU A 152 21.96 29.17 7.90
CA GLU A 152 21.97 30.40 7.10
C GLU A 152 23.39 30.86 6.78
N ARG A 153 24.33 30.74 7.74
CA ARG A 153 25.75 30.99 7.48
C ARG A 153 26.31 30.06 6.41
N LEU A 154 26.01 28.76 6.47
CA LEU A 154 26.42 27.82 5.43
C LEU A 154 25.86 28.22 4.06
N ARG A 155 24.59 28.63 3.98
CA ARG A 155 23.95 29.10 2.74
C ARG A 155 24.61 30.35 2.19
N ALA A 156 25.00 31.28 3.06
CA ALA A 156 25.63 32.53 2.65
C ALA A 156 27.07 32.31 2.13
N GLU A 157 27.83 31.44 2.78
CA GLU A 157 29.26 31.23 2.46
C GLU A 157 29.49 30.14 1.40
N ARG A 158 28.68 29.07 1.40
CA ARG A 158 28.81 27.89 0.54
C ARG A 158 27.46 27.45 -0.06
N PRO A 159 26.79 28.32 -0.85
CA PRO A 159 25.45 28.03 -1.38
C PRO A 159 25.39 26.76 -2.26
N GLU A 160 26.51 26.35 -2.86
CA GLU A 160 26.63 25.15 -3.68
C GLU A 160 26.56 23.84 -2.88
N LEU A 161 26.78 23.89 -1.57
CA LEU A 161 26.63 22.73 -0.68
C LEU A 161 25.20 22.52 -0.18
N VAL A 162 24.27 23.40 -0.54
CA VAL A 162 22.91 23.39 -0.02
C VAL A 162 21.95 22.82 -1.05
N GLY A 163 21.57 21.55 -0.85
CA GLY A 163 20.65 20.82 -1.72
C GLY A 163 19.17 21.06 -1.42
N SER A 164 18.83 21.66 -0.28
CA SER A 164 17.45 22.06 0.04
C SER A 164 17.38 23.35 0.85
N LEU A 165 16.23 24.02 0.81
CA LEU A 165 15.95 25.06 1.78
C LEU A 165 15.87 24.44 3.18
N PRO A 166 16.38 25.12 4.23
CA PRO A 166 16.20 24.69 5.61
C PRO A 166 14.71 24.61 5.95
N GLU A 167 14.26 23.46 6.45
CA GLU A 167 12.88 23.25 6.89
C GLU A 167 12.87 22.76 8.33
N SER A 168 12.05 23.38 9.18
CA SER A 168 12.04 23.05 10.61
C SER A 168 11.36 21.71 10.88
N VAL A 169 12.06 20.81 11.59
CA VAL A 169 11.52 19.50 12.01
C VAL A 169 10.68 19.60 13.28
N THR A 170 10.63 20.77 13.90
CA THR A 170 9.88 21.06 15.13
C THR A 170 8.60 21.87 14.87
N GLY A 171 8.26 22.15 13.60
CA GLY A 171 7.07 22.90 13.20
C GLY A 171 7.39 24.31 12.69
N THR A 172 6.35 25.08 12.33
CA THR A 172 6.49 26.36 11.60
C THR A 172 7.43 27.38 12.25
N ASP A 173 7.50 27.40 13.58
CA ASP A 173 8.31 28.34 14.36
C ASP A 173 9.52 27.68 15.05
N GLY A 174 9.82 26.43 14.70
CA GLY A 174 10.80 25.63 15.44
C GLY A 174 12.25 25.91 15.07
N GLU A 175 13.16 25.84 16.04
CA GLU A 175 14.57 26.24 15.92
C GLU A 175 15.48 25.22 15.21
N TYR A 176 15.00 23.99 14.95
CA TYR A 176 15.80 22.90 14.40
C TYR A 176 15.56 22.74 12.89
N PRO A 177 16.29 23.47 12.02
CA PRO A 177 16.18 23.25 10.59
C PRO A 177 16.85 21.93 10.20
N TYR A 178 16.25 21.24 9.26
CA TYR A 178 16.88 20.18 8.50
C TYR A 178 17.20 20.69 7.10
N LEU A 179 18.40 20.38 6.60
CA LEU A 179 18.79 20.65 5.22
C LEU A 179 19.50 19.45 4.60
N ALA A 180 19.12 19.13 3.37
CA ALA A 180 19.89 18.24 2.52
C ALA A 180 21.12 18.99 2.01
N LEU A 181 22.26 18.31 2.03
CA LEU A 181 23.50 18.82 1.49
C LEU A 181 23.69 18.31 0.06
N ALA A 182 24.43 19.08 -0.72
CA ALA A 182 24.80 18.76 -2.10
C ALA A 182 26.31 18.97 -2.29
N GLY A 183 26.80 18.69 -3.50
CA GLY A 183 28.17 18.99 -3.89
C GLY A 183 29.13 17.80 -3.76
N ALA A 184 30.44 18.09 -3.71
CA ALA A 184 31.47 17.06 -3.79
C ALA A 184 31.39 16.10 -2.57
N GLY A 185 31.03 14.84 -2.83
CA GLY A 185 30.88 13.80 -1.80
C GLY A 185 29.43 13.41 -1.50
N VAL A 186 28.44 14.07 -2.11
CA VAL A 186 27.03 13.66 -2.08
C VAL A 186 26.58 13.41 -3.51
N ASP A 187 26.15 12.18 -3.81
CA ASP A 187 25.60 11.87 -5.13
C ASP A 187 24.10 12.22 -5.25
N ASP A 188 23.61 12.21 -6.49
CA ASP A 188 22.22 12.50 -6.86
C ASP A 188 21.17 11.64 -6.12
N VAL A 189 21.50 10.41 -5.77
CA VAL A 189 20.62 9.49 -5.04
C VAL A 189 20.61 9.88 -3.57
N GLN A 190 21.78 10.16 -3.00
CA GLN A 190 21.94 10.59 -1.62
C GLN A 190 21.27 11.93 -1.35
N GLU A 191 21.40 12.90 -2.25
CA GLU A 191 20.73 14.21 -2.13
C GLU A 191 19.20 14.05 -2.10
N ARG A 192 18.64 13.30 -3.07
CA ARG A 192 17.19 13.03 -3.12
C ARG A 192 16.70 12.23 -1.93
N ALA A 193 17.49 11.27 -1.47
CA ALA A 193 17.20 10.49 -0.27
C ALA A 193 17.23 11.35 1.00
N ALA A 194 18.19 12.27 1.11
CA ALA A 194 18.27 13.24 2.18
C ALA A 194 17.06 14.19 2.18
N GLN A 195 16.66 14.72 1.04
CA GLN A 195 15.44 15.53 0.90
C GLN A 195 14.19 14.73 1.32
N SER A 196 14.08 13.49 0.86
CA SER A 196 12.95 12.59 1.18
C SER A 196 12.88 12.27 2.67
N PHE A 197 14.02 12.11 3.33
CA PHE A 197 14.09 11.91 4.78
C PHE A 197 13.74 13.20 5.54
N GLY A 198 14.13 14.37 5.06
CA GLY A 198 13.69 15.66 5.61
C GLY A 198 12.16 15.77 5.61
N ALA A 199 11.52 15.50 4.46
CA ALA A 199 10.06 15.46 4.35
C ALA A 199 9.40 14.36 5.20
N TYR A 200 10.15 13.35 5.65
CA TYR A 200 9.66 12.38 6.63
C TYR A 200 9.68 12.93 8.05
N LEU A 201 10.75 13.63 8.44
CA LEU A 201 10.91 14.26 9.75
C LEU A 201 9.87 15.36 10.00
N THR A 202 9.39 16.03 8.96
CA THR A 202 8.37 17.09 9.07
C THR A 202 6.93 16.56 9.17
N ARG A 203 6.72 15.24 9.16
CA ARG A 203 5.39 14.66 9.35
C ARG A 203 4.93 14.81 10.80
N PRO A 204 3.63 15.03 11.06
CA PRO A 204 3.12 15.26 12.42
C PRO A 204 3.52 14.18 13.44
N ALA A 205 3.57 12.92 13.01
CA ALA A 205 3.96 11.81 13.88
C ALA A 205 5.44 11.84 14.30
N GLN A 206 6.33 12.42 13.48
CA GLN A 206 7.73 12.61 13.83
C GLN A 206 7.91 13.88 14.65
N GLN A 207 7.28 14.99 14.25
CA GLN A 207 7.31 16.25 14.99
C GLN A 207 6.87 16.08 16.45
N ALA A 208 5.82 15.29 16.68
CA ALA A 208 5.39 14.94 18.04
C ALA A 208 6.50 14.29 18.87
N ALA A 209 7.35 13.44 18.26
CA ALA A 209 8.47 12.82 18.95
C ALA A 209 9.58 13.81 19.32
N PHE A 210 9.78 14.88 18.53
CA PHE A 210 10.69 15.97 18.90
C PHE A 210 10.13 16.76 20.09
N THR A 211 8.84 17.09 20.07
CA THR A 211 8.16 17.76 21.18
C THR A 211 8.20 16.92 22.47
N ASP A 212 7.93 15.61 22.37
CA ASP A 212 8.00 14.67 23.50
C ASP A 212 9.43 14.56 24.07
N ALA A 213 10.46 14.78 23.25
CA ALA A 213 11.86 14.84 23.67
C ALA A 213 12.24 16.19 24.32
N GLY A 214 11.30 17.13 24.45
CA GLY A 214 11.54 18.45 25.02
C GLY A 214 12.15 19.46 24.06
N LEU A 215 12.21 19.12 22.76
CA LEU A 215 12.63 20.03 21.70
C LEU A 215 11.37 20.69 21.14
N SER A 216 10.99 21.83 21.72
CA SER A 216 9.89 22.65 21.22
C SER A 216 10.41 23.87 20.50
N SER A 217 9.54 24.45 19.66
CA SER A 217 9.62 25.86 19.24
C SER A 217 9.71 26.81 20.42
#